data_AF-A0A2T3M650-F1
#
_entry.id   AF-A0A2T3M650-F1
#
_cell.length_a   1.000
_cell.length_b   1.000
_cell.length_c   1.000
_cell.angle_alpha   90.00
_cell.angle_beta   90.00
_cell.angle_gamma   90.00
#
_symmetry.space_group_name_H-M   'P 1'
#
loop_
_entity.id
_entity.type
_entity.pdbx_description
1 polymer ?
#
loop_
_entity_poly.entity_id
_entity_poly.type
_entity_poly.pdbx_seq_one_letter_code
_entity_poly.pdbx_strand_id
1 'polypeptide(L)'
;MSDFISKNIWSDFTKDPEMPGFSFRDTDEKNENCVTALLERWDAGTYEAPHHHPNDDMSIIVKGEIAIQFYIKQDGELVKDGEEVILSAGQTGYIQANRIHSVLYKTDCDMVYIQDRVFGFESDE
;
A
#
# COMPACT_ATOMS: atom_id res chain seq x y z
N MET A 1 14.99 13.44 -9.83
CA MET A 1 14.29 12.58 -8.85
C MET A 1 12.83 12.94 -8.96
N SER A 2 11.97 11.99 -9.30
CA SER A 2 10.53 12.24 -9.32
C SER A 2 10.10 12.32 -7.86
N ASP A 3 9.77 13.52 -7.38
CA ASP A 3 9.20 13.76 -6.06
C ASP A 3 7.76 13.21 -6.01
N PHE A 4 7.59 11.90 -6.22
CA PHE A 4 6.32 11.23 -6.01
C PHE A 4 6.15 11.00 -4.51
N ILE A 5 6.03 12.12 -3.78
CA ILE A 5 5.60 12.11 -2.39
C ILE A 5 4.09 11.88 -2.44
N SER A 6 3.67 10.68 -2.03
CA SER A 6 2.26 10.34 -1.84
C SER A 6 1.58 11.39 -0.97
N LYS A 7 0.52 12.01 -1.47
CA LYS A 7 -0.04 13.22 -0.87
C LYS A 7 -0.86 12.94 0.40
N ASN A 8 -1.58 11.82 0.47
CA ASN A 8 -2.50 11.58 1.60
C ASN A 8 -1.88 10.73 2.71
N ILE A 9 -1.15 9.65 2.37
CA ILE A 9 -0.51 8.84 3.44
C ILE A 9 0.57 9.63 4.22
N TRP A 10 1.17 10.65 3.58
CA TRP A 10 2.10 11.59 4.19
C TRP A 10 1.46 12.96 4.54
N SER A 11 0.14 13.05 4.72
CA SER A 11 -0.53 14.24 5.29
C SER A 11 -0.94 14.03 6.76
N ASP A 12 -1.52 15.05 7.38
CA ASP A 12 -2.20 14.97 8.70
C ASP A 12 -1.36 14.46 9.88
N PHE A 13 -0.06 14.77 9.85
CA PHE A 13 0.82 14.51 10.98
C PHE A 13 0.44 15.34 12.22
N THR A 14 0.37 14.68 13.36
CA THR A 14 0.24 15.33 14.67
C THR A 14 1.61 15.85 15.11
N LYS A 15 1.69 17.14 15.43
CA LYS A 15 2.90 17.72 16.03
C LYS A 15 2.98 17.33 17.50
N ASP A 16 4.15 16.87 17.94
CA ASP A 16 4.41 16.66 19.35
C ASP A 16 4.70 18.02 20.03
N PRO A 17 3.88 18.46 21.01
CA PRO A 17 4.11 19.74 21.68
C PRO A 17 5.35 19.73 22.60
N GLU A 18 5.80 18.55 23.04
CA GLU A 18 6.96 18.38 23.92
C GLU A 18 8.27 18.21 23.13
N MET A 19 8.18 17.86 21.84
CA MET A 19 9.34 17.67 20.95
C MET A 19 9.27 18.56 19.70
N PRO A 20 9.74 19.82 19.78
CA PRO A 20 9.75 20.74 18.64
C PRO A 20 10.47 20.15 17.41
N GLY A 21 9.75 20.12 16.27
CA GLY A 21 10.26 19.57 15.00
C GLY A 21 9.88 18.12 14.74
N PHE A 22 9.30 17.41 15.71
CA PHE A 22 8.76 16.07 15.52
C PHE A 22 7.27 16.13 15.17
N SER A 23 6.85 15.30 14.22
CA SER A 23 5.44 15.06 13.93
C SER A 23 5.27 13.61 13.54
N PHE A 24 4.15 13.01 13.93
CA PHE A 24 3.92 11.58 13.77
C PHE A 24 2.48 11.30 13.36
N ARG A 25 2.29 10.09 12.83
CA ARG A 25 1.02 9.40 12.78
C ARG A 25 1.23 8.08 13.49
N ASP A 26 0.31 7.73 14.36
CA ASP A 26 0.36 6.48 15.13
C ASP A 26 -0.61 5.45 14.54
N THR A 27 -0.66 4.29 15.18
CA THR A 27 -1.54 3.17 14.81
C THR A 27 -2.72 3.02 15.77
N ASP A 28 -3.07 4.04 16.56
CA ASP A 28 -4.24 3.98 17.43
C ASP A 28 -5.50 4.25 16.60
N GLU A 29 -6.32 3.25 16.36
CA GLU A 29 -7.55 3.38 15.56
C GLU A 29 -8.56 4.42 16.11
N LYS A 30 -8.41 4.86 17.37
CA LYS A 30 -9.20 5.97 17.92
C LYS A 30 -8.77 7.34 17.40
N ASN A 31 -7.53 7.45 16.90
CA ASN A 31 -7.05 8.64 16.23
C ASN A 31 -7.59 8.64 14.80
N GLU A 32 -8.40 9.66 14.47
CA GLU A 32 -8.97 9.82 13.12
C GLU A 32 -7.90 9.94 12.03
N ASN A 33 -6.66 10.28 12.40
CA ASN A 33 -5.52 10.41 11.51
C ASN A 33 -4.49 9.26 11.64
N CYS A 34 -4.86 8.14 12.27
CA CYS A 34 -4.00 6.98 12.39
C CYS A 34 -3.57 6.41 11.03
N VAL A 35 -2.59 5.51 11.04
CA VAL A 35 -2.30 4.60 9.93
C VAL A 35 -2.47 3.17 10.41
N THR A 36 -2.95 2.30 9.53
CA THR A 36 -2.81 0.86 9.74
C THR A 36 -1.39 0.47 9.38
N ALA A 37 -0.72 -0.33 10.21
CA ALA A 37 0.58 -0.90 9.89
C ALA A 37 0.57 -2.41 10.14
N LEU A 38 0.99 -3.19 9.14
CA LEU A 38 1.06 -4.65 9.20
C LEU A 38 2.50 -5.11 8.90
N LEU A 39 2.94 -6.15 9.60
CA LEU A 39 4.10 -6.94 9.20
C LEU A 39 3.58 -8.19 8.50
N GLU A 40 3.82 -8.29 7.21
CA GLU A 40 3.28 -9.37 6.40
C GLU A 40 4.37 -10.33 5.98
N ARG A 41 3.97 -11.59 5.85
CA ARG A 41 4.79 -12.68 5.34
C ARG A 41 3.99 -13.47 4.33
N TRP A 42 4.58 -13.70 3.18
CA TRP A 42 3.93 -14.35 2.05
C TRP A 42 4.82 -15.44 1.48
N ASP A 43 4.24 -16.60 1.21
CA ASP A 43 4.92 -17.70 0.54
C ASP A 43 5.01 -17.44 -0.98
N ALA A 44 6.09 -17.88 -1.61
CA ALA A 44 6.28 -17.78 -3.06
C ALA A 44 5.10 -18.40 -3.84
N GLY A 45 4.62 -17.69 -4.85
CA GLY A 45 3.52 -18.10 -5.72
C GLY A 45 2.12 -17.75 -5.18
N THR A 46 2.03 -17.20 -3.96
CA THR A 46 0.77 -16.63 -3.46
C THR A 46 0.31 -15.49 -4.37
N TYR A 47 -1.00 -15.39 -4.59
CA TYR A 47 -1.62 -14.38 -5.42
C TYR A 47 -2.77 -13.72 -4.67
N GLU A 48 -2.71 -12.41 -4.55
CA GLU A 48 -3.83 -11.58 -4.16
C GLU A 48 -4.57 -11.16 -5.41
N ALA A 49 -5.83 -11.58 -5.51
CA ALA A 49 -6.68 -11.28 -6.65
C ALA A 49 -7.02 -9.79 -6.77
N PRO A 50 -7.56 -9.33 -7.93
CA PRO A 50 -7.91 -7.93 -8.10
C PRO A 50 -8.79 -7.39 -6.98
N HIS A 51 -8.33 -6.32 -6.35
CA HIS A 51 -9.00 -5.63 -5.26
C HIS A 51 -8.58 -4.16 -5.25
N HIS A 52 -9.22 -3.36 -4.40
CA HIS A 52 -8.77 -2.02 -4.08
C HIS A 52 -8.93 -1.70 -2.60
N HIS A 53 -8.18 -0.70 -2.16
CA HIS A 53 -8.30 -0.11 -0.84
C HIS A 53 -9.01 1.23 -0.95
N PRO A 54 -9.90 1.58 0.00
CA PRO A 54 -10.61 2.87 -0.03
C PRO A 54 -9.68 4.06 0.28
N ASN A 55 -8.53 3.80 0.89
CA ASN A 55 -7.51 4.78 1.24
C ASN A 55 -6.19 4.45 0.54
N ASP A 56 -5.28 5.43 0.49
CA ASP A 56 -3.92 5.26 -0.02
C ASP A 56 -3.17 4.21 0.82
N ASP A 57 -2.33 3.40 0.18
CA ASP A 57 -1.42 2.48 0.88
C ASP A 57 0.01 2.57 0.34
N MET A 58 0.95 2.11 1.16
CA MET A 58 2.34 1.96 0.81
C MET A 58 2.88 0.64 1.36
N SER A 59 3.84 0.09 0.64
CA SER A 59 4.56 -1.11 1.07
C SER A 59 6.06 -0.87 1.08
N ILE A 60 6.75 -1.54 1.98
CA ILE A 60 8.21 -1.61 2.02
C ILE A 60 8.58 -3.08 1.92
N ILE A 61 9.23 -3.48 0.84
CA ILE A 61 9.66 -4.86 0.66
C ILE A 61 10.92 -5.08 1.49
N VAL A 62 10.83 -5.95 2.51
CA VAL A 62 11.97 -6.26 3.39
C VAL A 62 12.78 -7.43 2.82
N LYS A 63 12.08 -8.41 2.23
CA LYS A 63 12.65 -9.60 1.60
C LYS A 63 11.82 -9.95 0.37
N GLY A 64 12.48 -10.48 -0.65
CA GLY A 64 11.82 -11.10 -1.80
C GLY A 64 11.49 -10.12 -2.92
N GLU A 65 10.55 -10.54 -3.77
CA GLU A 65 10.06 -9.80 -4.93
C GLU A 65 8.55 -10.01 -5.11
N ILE A 66 7.84 -8.91 -5.36
CA ILE A 66 6.42 -8.91 -5.74
C ILE A 66 6.23 -8.29 -7.12
N ALA A 67 5.12 -8.66 -7.78
CA ALA A 67 4.64 -8.03 -8.99
C ALA A 67 3.22 -7.52 -8.80
N ILE A 68 3.03 -6.22 -9.02
CA ILE A 68 1.74 -5.56 -8.90
C ILE A 68 1.21 -5.31 -10.32
N GLN A 69 0.01 -5.81 -10.62
CA GLN A 69 -0.70 -5.50 -11.85
C GLN A 69 -1.85 -4.57 -11.54
N PHE A 70 -1.91 -3.40 -12.19
CA PHE A 70 -3.06 -2.50 -12.08
C PHE A 70 -4.13 -2.83 -13.10
N TYR A 71 -5.37 -2.43 -12.79
CA TYR A 71 -6.54 -2.62 -13.63
C TYR A 71 -7.43 -1.37 -13.68
N ILE A 72 -8.25 -1.31 -14.72
CA ILE A 72 -9.41 -0.41 -14.84
C ILE A 72 -10.63 -1.22 -15.23
N LYS A 73 -11.82 -0.74 -14.83
CA LYS A 73 -13.09 -1.30 -15.29
C LYS A 73 -13.46 -0.70 -16.64
N GLN A 74 -13.62 -1.55 -17.66
CA GLN A 74 -14.13 -1.18 -18.98
C GLN A 74 -15.30 -2.10 -19.32
N ASP A 75 -16.47 -1.53 -19.61
CA ASP A 75 -17.69 -2.28 -19.93
C ASP A 75 -18.09 -3.36 -18.90
N GLY A 76 -17.76 -3.13 -17.63
CA GLY A 76 -18.03 -4.07 -16.53
C GLY A 76 -16.94 -5.12 -16.30
N GLU A 77 -15.93 -5.18 -17.15
CA GLU A 77 -14.82 -6.14 -17.09
C GLU A 77 -13.53 -5.47 -16.60
N LEU A 78 -12.67 -6.25 -15.92
CA LEU A 78 -11.35 -5.80 -15.54
C LEU A 78 -10.36 -5.91 -16.71
N VAL A 79 -9.76 -4.78 -17.07
CA VAL A 79 -8.72 -4.70 -18.10
C VAL A 79 -7.42 -4.25 -17.45
N LYS A 80 -6.32 -4.95 -17.76
CA LYS A 80 -4.97 -4.59 -17.29
C LYS A 80 -4.63 -3.15 -17.71
N ASP A 81 -4.20 -2.35 -16.76
CA ASP A 81 -3.80 -0.97 -16.96
C ASP A 81 -2.28 -0.83 -16.85
N GLY A 82 -1.62 -1.01 -17.99
CA GLY A 82 -0.16 -0.95 -18.11
C GLY A 82 0.55 -2.26 -17.73
N GLU A 83 1.88 -2.17 -17.72
CA GLU A 83 2.78 -3.27 -17.35
C GLU A 83 2.81 -3.50 -15.83
N GLU A 84 3.27 -4.68 -15.42
CA GLU A 84 3.51 -4.98 -14.00
C GLU A 84 4.56 -4.05 -13.40
N VAL A 85 4.30 -3.59 -12.17
CA VAL A 85 5.31 -2.94 -11.33
C VAL A 85 5.98 -4.02 -10.49
N ILE A 86 7.30 -4.14 -10.63
CA ILE A 86 8.11 -5.09 -9.85
C ILE A 86 8.78 -4.35 -8.70
N LEU A 87 8.60 -4.86 -7.48
CA LEU A 87 9.26 -4.36 -6.29
C LEU A 87 10.04 -5.50 -5.63
N SER A 88 11.33 -5.27 -5.45
CA SER A 88 12.26 -6.16 -4.76
C SER A 88 12.66 -5.58 -3.40
N ALA A 89 13.33 -6.38 -2.58
CA ALA A 89 13.83 -5.97 -1.26
C ALA A 89 14.53 -4.59 -1.27
N GLY A 90 14.15 -3.74 -0.32
CA GLY A 90 14.60 -2.36 -0.17
C GLY A 90 13.80 -1.32 -0.96
N GLN A 91 12.90 -1.75 -1.85
CA GLN A 91 12.03 -0.84 -2.61
C GLN A 91 10.71 -0.60 -1.88
N THR A 92 10.10 0.55 -2.20
CA THR A 92 8.82 0.97 -1.67
C THR A 92 7.77 0.99 -2.78
N GLY A 93 6.60 0.47 -2.50
CA GLY A 93 5.40 0.61 -3.32
C GLY A 93 4.50 1.71 -2.79
N TYR A 94 3.72 2.31 -3.68
CA TYR A 94 2.61 3.17 -3.33
C TYR A 94 1.44 2.87 -4.26
N ILE A 95 0.26 2.75 -3.68
CA ILE A 95 -0.98 2.56 -4.41
C ILE A 95 -1.97 3.61 -3.91
N GLN A 96 -2.53 4.36 -4.87
CA GLN A 96 -3.52 5.39 -4.58
C GLN A 96 -4.85 4.72 -4.21
N ALA A 97 -5.59 5.36 -3.30
CA ALA A 97 -6.97 5.03 -2.96
C ALA A 97 -7.81 4.68 -4.21
N ASN A 98 -8.56 3.59 -4.11
CA ASN A 98 -9.47 3.03 -5.10
C ASN A 98 -8.80 2.55 -6.40
N ARG A 99 -7.47 2.43 -6.42
CA ARG A 99 -6.76 1.85 -7.55
C ARG A 99 -6.84 0.33 -7.50
N ILE A 100 -7.53 -0.26 -8.47
CA ILE A 100 -7.67 -1.72 -8.58
C ILE A 100 -6.32 -2.33 -8.96
N HIS A 101 -5.90 -3.33 -8.20
CA HIS A 101 -4.65 -4.05 -8.43
C HIS A 101 -4.71 -5.49 -7.95
N SER A 102 -3.82 -6.32 -8.49
CA SER A 102 -3.51 -7.64 -7.96
C SER A 102 -2.02 -7.73 -7.64
N VAL A 103 -1.65 -8.66 -6.77
CA VAL A 103 -0.26 -8.85 -6.35
C VAL A 103 0.13 -10.32 -6.47
N LEU A 104 1.23 -10.59 -7.18
CA LEU A 104 1.87 -11.90 -7.20
C LEU A 104 3.17 -11.84 -6.41
N TYR A 105 3.27 -12.70 -5.40
CA TYR A 105 4.48 -12.87 -4.59
C TYR A 105 5.44 -13.82 -5.32
N LYS A 106 6.38 -13.27 -6.10
CA LYS A 106 7.26 -14.06 -6.99
C LYS A 106 8.24 -14.95 -6.20
N THR A 107 8.60 -14.54 -4.99
CA THR A 107 9.40 -15.32 -4.04
C THR A 107 8.79 -15.23 -2.65
N ASP A 108 9.35 -15.95 -1.66
CA ASP A 108 9.00 -15.71 -0.26
C ASP A 108 9.28 -14.25 0.09
N CYS A 109 8.27 -13.56 0.62
CA CYS A 109 8.33 -12.14 0.91
C CYS A 109 8.05 -11.86 2.38
N ASP A 110 8.79 -10.88 2.90
CA ASP A 110 8.47 -10.18 4.15
C ASP A 110 8.29 -8.71 3.77
N MET A 111 7.23 -8.05 4.27
CA MET A 111 6.99 -6.64 3.99
C MET A 111 6.39 -5.88 5.17
N VAL A 112 6.60 -4.57 5.15
CA VAL A 112 5.82 -3.64 5.97
C VAL A 112 4.75 -3.06 5.07
N TYR A 113 3.49 -3.27 5.41
CA TYR A 113 2.35 -2.63 4.77
C TYR A 113 1.84 -1.50 5.65
N ILE A 114 1.51 -0.36 5.05
CA ILE A 114 0.94 0.79 5.73
C ILE A 114 -0.23 1.30 4.90
N GLN A 115 -1.40 1.46 5.50
CA GLN A 115 -2.54 2.11 4.87
C GLN A 115 -2.88 3.40 5.60
N ASP A 116 -3.24 4.43 4.84
CA ASP A 116 -3.82 5.65 5.38
C ASP A 116 -5.14 5.32 6.11
N ARG A 117 -5.24 5.74 7.38
CA ARG A 117 -6.38 5.44 8.26
C ARG A 117 -6.51 3.95 8.58
N VAL A 118 -7.68 3.58 9.10
CA VAL A 118 -8.04 2.19 9.42
C VAL A 118 -8.11 1.34 8.16
N PHE A 119 -7.74 0.07 8.28
CA PHE A 119 -7.70 -0.87 7.17
C PHE A 119 -9.06 -0.99 6.47
N GLY A 120 -9.05 -0.80 5.17
CA GLY A 120 -10.16 -1.08 4.27
C GLY A 120 -9.70 -1.91 3.08
N PHE A 121 -10.60 -2.77 2.59
CA PHE A 121 -10.35 -3.68 1.49
C PHE A 121 -11.66 -3.99 0.78
N GLU A 122 -11.65 -3.94 -0.55
CA GLU A 122 -12.80 -4.26 -1.39
C GLU A 122 -12.36 -5.18 -2.54
N SER A 123 -13.03 -6.33 -2.68
CA SER A 123 -12.78 -7.29 -3.74
C SER A 123 -13.33 -6.81 -5.08
N ASP A 124 -12.57 -6.99 -6.17
CA ASP A 124 -12.98 -6.72 -7.55
C ASP A 124 -12.98 -7.98 -8.44
N GLU A 125 -12.76 -9.17 -7.86
CA GLU A 125 -13.00 -10.45 -8.55
C GLU A 125 -14.44 -10.59 -9.09
#